data_AF-A0A661UXG2-F1
#
_entry.id   AF-A0A661UXG2-F1
#
_cell.length_a   1.000
_cell.length_b   1.000
_cell.length_c   1.000
_cell.angle_alpha   90.00
_cell.angle_beta   90.00
_cell.angle_gamma   90.00
#
_symmetry.space_group_name_H-M   'P 1'
#
loop_
_entity.id
_entity.type
_entity.pdbx_description
1 polymer ?
#
loop_
_entity_poly.entity_id
_entity_poly.type
_entity_poly.pdbx_seq_one_letter_code
_entity_poly.pdbx_strand_id
1 'polypeptide(L)'
;MGTAISVFKNSRAIIVNRDRFAPVKKTNDMLAILSDAYELTPEDKLKLVNEYGKVPHIELNEKFYKDINDFEKRFSGGIPSLKKCKSLEIIGDVYFGSNVEIKGDVKITKDRHLNNIILEDEEM
;
A
#
# COMPACT_ATOMS: atom_id res chain seq x y z
N MET A 1 -3.31 -15.21 -20.03
CA MET A 1 -4.77 -15.36 -20.17
C MET A 1 -5.44 -14.18 -20.90
N GLY A 2 -5.01 -12.92 -20.74
CA GLY A 2 -5.65 -11.78 -21.44
C GLY A 2 -5.53 -11.73 -22.98
N THR A 3 -4.56 -12.45 -23.56
CA THR A 3 -4.32 -12.48 -25.00
C THR A 3 -5.43 -13.15 -25.81
N ALA A 4 -6.30 -13.96 -25.18
CA ALA A 4 -7.42 -14.62 -25.85
C ALA A 4 -8.45 -13.63 -26.44
N ILE A 5 -8.44 -12.36 -26.01
CA ILE A 5 -9.32 -11.32 -26.54
C ILE A 5 -9.20 -11.17 -28.07
N SER A 6 -8.03 -11.45 -28.67
CA SER A 6 -7.85 -11.31 -30.13
C SER A 6 -8.45 -12.46 -30.96
N VAL A 7 -8.86 -13.56 -30.31
CA VAL A 7 -9.24 -14.79 -30.99
C VAL A 7 -10.76 -14.87 -31.24
N PHE A 8 -11.57 -14.16 -30.45
CA PHE A 8 -13.03 -14.20 -30.55
C PHE A 8 -13.59 -13.02 -31.36
N LYS A 9 -14.36 -13.31 -32.42
CA LYS A 9 -14.90 -12.33 -33.37
C LYS A 9 -15.65 -11.13 -32.75
N ASN A 10 -16.29 -11.32 -31.59
CA ASN A 10 -17.13 -10.31 -30.93
C ASN A 10 -16.62 -9.90 -29.54
N SER A 11 -15.34 -10.11 -29.22
CA SER A 11 -14.75 -9.69 -27.95
C SER A 11 -14.79 -8.16 -27.77
N ARG A 12 -15.05 -7.68 -26.55
CA ARG A 12 -15.03 -6.25 -26.20
C ARG A 12 -14.40 -6.04 -24.82
N ALA A 13 -13.83 -4.86 -24.62
CA ALA A 13 -13.42 -4.37 -23.31
C ALA A 13 -14.51 -3.45 -22.73
N ILE A 14 -14.68 -3.48 -21.41
CA ILE A 14 -15.59 -2.58 -20.69
C ILE A 14 -14.77 -1.91 -19.59
N ILE A 15 -14.93 -0.59 -19.48
CA ILE A 15 -14.34 0.18 -18.38
C ILE A 15 -15.18 -0.07 -17.13
N VAL A 16 -14.51 -0.48 -16.06
CA VAL A 16 -15.13 -0.70 -14.75
C VAL A 16 -14.53 0.27 -13.73
N ASN A 17 -15.27 0.48 -12.64
CA ASN A 17 -14.80 1.30 -11.53
C ASN A 17 -13.60 0.65 -10.82
N ARG A 18 -12.79 1.48 -10.14
CA ARG A 18 -11.51 1.07 -9.53
C ARG A 18 -11.67 0.01 -8.44
N ASP A 19 -12.80 -0.01 -7.73
CA ASP A 19 -13.16 -0.97 -6.67
C ASP A 19 -13.22 -2.42 -7.17
N ARG A 20 -13.29 -2.63 -8.49
CA ARG A 20 -13.27 -3.97 -9.10
C ARG A 20 -11.88 -4.58 -9.22
N PHE A 21 -10.83 -3.85 -8.84
CA PHE A 21 -9.46 -4.29 -9.02
C PHE A 21 -8.57 -3.85 -7.86
N ALA A 22 -8.10 -4.78 -7.03
CA ALA A 22 -7.15 -4.51 -5.95
C ALA A 22 -5.97 -5.50 -6.10
N PRO A 23 -5.06 -5.27 -7.06
CA PRO A 23 -3.98 -6.21 -7.34
C PRO A 23 -2.94 -6.18 -6.21
N VAL A 24 -2.38 -7.36 -5.91
CA VAL A 24 -1.15 -7.48 -5.12
C VAL A 24 -0.11 -8.16 -5.99
N LYS A 25 0.96 -7.43 -6.34
CA LYS A 25 2.07 -7.90 -7.19
C LYS A 25 3.40 -7.76 -6.48
N LYS A 26 3.57 -6.69 -5.71
CA LYS A 26 4.73 -6.45 -4.85
C LYS A 26 4.30 -6.19 -3.41
N THR A 27 5.27 -6.17 -2.52
CA THR A 27 5.09 -5.80 -1.10
C THR A 27 4.58 -4.37 -0.92
N ASN A 28 4.84 -3.46 -1.88
CA ASN A 28 4.23 -2.13 -1.92
C ASN A 28 2.69 -2.22 -1.95
N ASP A 29 2.15 -3.07 -2.83
CA ASP A 29 0.70 -3.29 -2.94
C ASP A 29 0.17 -3.99 -1.68
N MET A 30 0.94 -4.95 -1.15
CA MET A 30 0.59 -5.68 0.07
C MET A 30 0.46 -4.73 1.26
N LEU A 31 1.35 -3.76 1.42
CA LEU A 31 1.28 -2.75 2.47
C LEU A 31 -0.02 -1.94 2.39
N ALA A 32 -0.41 -1.50 1.19
CA ALA A 32 -1.67 -0.78 1.00
C ALA A 32 -2.86 -1.63 1.46
N ILE A 33 -2.93 -2.89 1.03
CA ILE A 33 -4.05 -3.80 1.34
C ILE A 33 -4.12 -4.17 2.82
N LEU A 34 -2.97 -4.34 3.48
CA LEU A 34 -2.91 -4.65 4.91
C LEU A 34 -3.21 -3.46 5.81
N SER A 35 -3.06 -2.24 5.29
CA SER A 35 -3.35 -1.02 6.05
C SER A 35 -4.84 -0.68 6.09
N ASP A 36 -5.19 0.28 6.93
CA ASP A 36 -6.52 0.88 7.02
C ASP A 36 -6.89 1.80 5.83
N ALA A 37 -6.06 1.87 4.79
CA ALA A 37 -6.47 2.44 3.50
C ALA A 37 -7.56 1.60 2.82
N TYR A 38 -7.66 0.31 3.18
CA TYR A 38 -8.73 -0.59 2.76
C TYR A 38 -9.58 -1.06 3.95
N GLU A 39 -10.86 -1.28 3.71
CA GLU A 39 -11.79 -1.91 4.63
C GLU A 39 -12.31 -3.22 4.04
N LEU A 40 -12.53 -4.23 4.87
CA LEU A 40 -13.27 -5.43 4.50
C LEU A 40 -14.76 -5.15 4.66
N THR A 41 -15.53 -5.20 3.57
CA THR A 41 -16.97 -5.01 3.60
C THR A 41 -17.69 -6.27 4.10
N PRO A 42 -18.97 -6.17 4.54
CA PRO A 42 -19.76 -7.33 4.94
C PRO A 42 -19.93 -8.40 3.85
N GLU A 43 -19.70 -8.05 2.59
CA GLU A 43 -19.74 -8.95 1.43
C GLU A 43 -18.36 -9.55 1.09
N ASP A 44 -17.42 -9.55 2.03
CA ASP A 44 -16.06 -10.06 1.88
C ASP A 44 -15.27 -9.41 0.74
N LYS A 45 -15.51 -8.11 0.49
CA LYS A 45 -14.79 -7.33 -0.52
C LYS A 45 -13.84 -6.34 0.15
N LEU A 46 -12.69 -6.13 -0.47
CA LEU A 46 -11.79 -5.05 -0.10
C LEU A 46 -12.26 -3.76 -0.78
N LYS A 47 -12.65 -2.78 0.02
CA LYS A 47 -13.05 -1.45 -0.44
C LYS A 47 -12.00 -0.43 -0.02
N LEU A 48 -11.57 0.38 -0.99
CA LEU A 48 -10.67 1.50 -0.74
C LEU A 48 -11.42 2.61 0.00
N VAL A 49 -10.88 3.05 1.14
CA VAL A 49 -11.44 4.11 2.01
C VAL A 49 -10.43 5.20 2.37
N ASN A 50 -9.31 5.25 1.64
CA ASN A 50 -8.36 6.35 1.73
C ASN A 50 -9.03 7.71 1.42
N GLU A 51 -8.68 8.75 2.17
CA GLU A 51 -9.31 10.08 2.09
C GLU A 51 -9.09 10.78 0.74
N TYR A 52 -8.04 10.43 0.00
CA TYR A 52 -7.78 10.98 -1.34
C TYR A 52 -8.53 10.23 -2.46
N GLY A 53 -9.37 9.25 -2.12
CA GLY A 53 -10.20 8.50 -3.08
C GLY A 53 -9.39 7.62 -4.04
N LYS A 54 -8.11 7.39 -3.78
CA LYS A 54 -7.21 6.57 -4.58
C LYS A 54 -6.27 5.78 -3.67
N VAL A 55 -5.69 4.70 -4.22
CA VAL A 55 -4.66 3.93 -3.50
C VAL A 55 -3.47 4.85 -3.25
N PRO A 56 -2.92 4.91 -2.01
CA PRO A 56 -1.70 5.66 -1.74
C PRO A 56 -0.58 5.17 -2.67
N HIS A 57 0.25 6.09 -3.15
CA HIS A 57 1.44 5.71 -3.90
C HIS A 57 2.51 5.26 -2.91
N ILE A 58 2.86 3.97 -2.95
CA ILE A 58 3.82 3.37 -2.00
C ILE A 58 5.04 2.88 -2.77
N GLU A 59 6.22 3.36 -2.37
CA GLU A 59 7.51 2.90 -2.86
C GLU A 59 8.37 2.43 -1.70
N LEU A 60 8.66 1.13 -1.66
CA LEU A 60 9.51 0.51 -0.65
C LEU A 60 10.84 0.11 -1.28
N ASN A 61 11.96 0.42 -0.62
CA ASN A 61 13.27 0.03 -1.11
C ASN A 61 13.39 -1.50 -1.28
N GLU A 62 13.59 -1.95 -2.52
CA GLU A 62 13.67 -3.38 -2.83
C GLU A 62 14.82 -4.10 -2.08
N LYS A 63 15.86 -3.38 -1.64
CA LYS A 63 16.93 -3.94 -0.80
C LYS A 63 16.42 -4.50 0.53
N PHE A 64 15.34 -3.91 1.06
CA PHE A 64 14.85 -4.18 2.41
C PHE A 64 13.42 -4.72 2.44
N TYR A 65 12.64 -4.54 1.37
CA TYR A 65 11.21 -4.87 1.38
C TYR A 65 10.77 -5.76 0.23
N LYS A 66 11.67 -6.22 -0.65
CA LYS A 66 11.29 -7.05 -1.80
C LYS A 66 10.74 -8.40 -1.40
N ASP A 67 11.40 -9.07 -0.46
CA ASP A 67 11.03 -10.40 0.01
C ASP A 67 10.05 -10.32 1.19
N ILE A 68 9.11 -11.26 1.23
CA ILE A 68 8.03 -11.24 2.24
C ILE A 68 8.56 -11.36 3.66
N ASN A 69 9.59 -12.18 3.90
CA ASN A 69 10.18 -12.34 5.22
C ASN A 69 10.80 -11.03 5.73
N ASP A 70 11.45 -10.30 4.83
CA ASP A 70 12.09 -9.02 5.13
C ASP A 70 11.05 -7.91 5.35
N PHE A 71 9.95 -7.94 4.59
CA PHE A 71 8.79 -7.09 4.81
C PHE A 71 8.16 -7.35 6.18
N GLU A 72 7.81 -8.60 6.50
CA GLU A 72 7.19 -8.97 7.78
C GLU A 72 8.07 -8.61 8.98
N LYS A 73 9.39 -8.79 8.86
CA LYS A 73 10.35 -8.40 9.89
C LYS A 73 10.29 -6.89 10.20
N ARG A 74 10.06 -6.05 9.19
CA ARG A 74 10.03 -4.59 9.33
C ARG A 74 8.68 -4.06 9.79
N PHE A 75 7.60 -4.77 9.50
CA PHE A 75 6.26 -4.45 9.97
C PHE A 75 5.81 -5.31 11.17
N SER A 76 6.75 -5.96 11.87
CA SER A 76 6.45 -6.89 12.96
C SER A 76 5.78 -6.23 14.17
N GLY A 77 5.99 -4.93 14.36
CA GLY A 77 5.35 -4.16 15.43
C GLY A 77 4.00 -3.53 15.04
N GLY A 78 3.60 -3.64 13.78
CA GLY A 78 2.34 -3.13 13.26
C GLY A 78 2.43 -2.57 11.84
N ILE A 79 1.31 -2.63 11.12
CA ILE A 79 1.14 -1.91 9.86
C ILE A 79 0.77 -0.46 10.19
N PRO A 80 1.43 0.56 9.61
CA PRO A 80 1.06 1.95 9.84
C PRO A 80 -0.33 2.25 9.28
N SER A 81 -1.01 3.23 9.88
CA SER A 81 -2.22 3.80 9.27
C SER A 81 -1.86 4.57 8.01
N LEU A 82 -2.51 4.23 6.90
CA LEU A 82 -2.38 4.86 5.59
C LEU A 82 -3.70 5.45 5.09
N LYS A 83 -4.76 5.48 5.92
CA LYS A 83 -6.06 6.08 5.57
C LYS A 83 -5.97 7.52 5.09
N LYS A 84 -5.02 8.28 5.63
CA LYS A 84 -4.73 9.68 5.29
C LYS A 84 -3.45 9.86 4.49
N CYS A 85 -2.85 8.77 3.99
CA CYS A 85 -1.62 8.81 3.22
C CYS A 85 -1.93 9.09 1.75
N LYS A 86 -1.19 10.01 1.14
CA LYS A 86 -1.22 10.26 -0.31
C LYS A 86 -0.06 9.57 -1.01
N SER A 87 1.14 9.70 -0.45
CA SER A 87 2.33 8.95 -0.88
C SER A 87 3.24 8.61 0.29
N LEU A 88 3.90 7.46 0.17
CA LEU A 88 4.89 6.95 1.13
C LEU A 88 6.08 6.38 0.36
N GLU A 89 7.24 6.98 0.53
CA GLU A 89 8.51 6.48 -0.01
C GLU A 89 9.47 6.12 1.13
N ILE A 90 9.95 4.89 1.16
CA ILE A 90 10.89 4.40 2.18
C ILE A 90 12.17 3.93 1.51
N ILE A 91 13.25 4.68 1.73
CA ILE A 91 14.59 4.39 1.19
C ILE A 91 15.46 3.73 2.26
N GLY A 92 15.32 4.09 3.53
CA GLY A 92 16.11 3.52 4.63
C GLY A 92 15.65 2.13 5.09
N ASP A 93 16.43 1.50 5.96
CA ASP A 93 16.02 0.29 6.70
C ASP A 93 15.11 0.70 7.88
N VAL A 94 13.80 0.73 7.64
CA VAL A 94 12.82 1.26 8.59
C VAL A 94 11.96 0.14 9.18
N TYR A 95 11.89 0.12 10.51
CA TYR A 95 11.04 -0.78 11.26
C TYR A 95 9.83 -0.01 11.82
N PHE A 96 8.65 -0.63 11.76
CA PHE A 96 7.38 -0.09 12.22
C PHE A 96 6.91 -0.82 13.48
N GLY A 97 6.70 -0.03 14.52
CA GLY A 97 6.08 -0.36 15.79
C GLY A 97 4.59 -0.03 15.79
N SER A 98 4.04 0.13 16.99
CA SER A 98 2.63 0.42 17.19
C SER A 98 2.32 1.90 16.99
N ASN A 99 1.06 2.21 16.67
CA ASN A 99 0.54 3.58 16.60
C ASN A 99 1.36 4.52 15.70
N VAL A 100 1.70 4.06 14.49
CA VAL A 100 2.33 4.88 13.46
C VAL A 100 1.26 5.31 12.46
N GLU A 101 1.14 6.61 12.21
CA GLU A 101 0.22 7.17 11.20
C GLU A 101 1.00 7.93 10.14
N ILE A 102 0.67 7.70 8.87
CA ILE A 102 1.24 8.42 7.72
C ILE A 102 0.15 9.27 7.07
N LYS A 103 0.42 10.57 6.95
CA LYS A 103 -0.52 11.57 6.42
C LYS A 103 0.13 12.36 5.29
N GLY A 104 -0.64 12.64 4.24
CA GLY A 104 -0.13 13.44 3.11
C GLY A 104 1.01 12.74 2.36
N ASP A 105 2.04 13.49 2.00
CA ASP A 105 3.20 13.00 1.25
C ASP A 105 4.42 12.82 2.19
N VAL A 106 4.79 11.56 2.48
CA VAL A 106 5.88 11.25 3.44
C VAL A 106 7.02 10.49 2.78
N LYS A 107 8.26 10.88 3.12
CA LYS A 107 9.47 10.22 2.65
C LYS A 107 10.47 9.95 3.78
N ILE A 108 10.94 8.71 3.86
CA ILE A 108 11.80 8.23 4.95
C ILE A 108 13.11 7.67 4.36
N THR A 109 14.16 8.45 4.48
CA THR A 109 15.49 8.20 3.88
C THR A 109 16.46 7.51 4.82
N LYS A 110 16.35 7.75 6.13
CA LYS A 110 17.29 7.21 7.14
C LYS A 110 16.72 6.00 7.87
N ASP A 111 17.62 5.06 8.15
CA ASP A 111 17.38 3.87 8.99
C ASP A 111 16.86 4.29 10.37
N ARG A 112 15.76 3.68 10.82
CA ARG A 112 15.12 4.02 12.09
C ARG A 112 14.08 2.99 12.52
N HIS A 113 13.64 3.11 13.78
CA HIS A 113 12.47 2.43 14.30
C HIS A 113 11.39 3.45 14.65
N LEU A 114 10.20 3.32 14.08
CA LEU A 114 9.06 4.21 14.27
C LEU A 114 8.08 3.59 15.25
N ASN A 115 7.64 4.33 16.26
CA ASN A 115 6.66 3.86 17.24
C ASN A 115 5.97 5.07 17.88
N ASN A 116 4.65 5.05 18.02
CA ASN A 116 3.84 6.13 18.59
C ASN A 116 4.12 7.50 17.96
N ILE A 117 4.02 7.60 16.63
CA ILE A 117 4.34 8.82 15.88
C ILE A 117 3.39 9.03 14.71
N ILE A 118 3.13 10.30 14.40
CA ILE A 118 2.40 10.75 13.21
C ILE A 118 3.42 11.47 12.32
N LEU A 119 3.52 11.06 11.06
CA LEU A 119 4.32 11.73 10.03
C LEU A 119 3.36 12.38 9.04
N GLU A 120 3.51 13.68 8.79
CA GLU A 120 2.61 14.45 7.94
C GLU A 120 3.39 15.44 7.07
N ASP A 121 3.35 15.25 5.75
CA ASP A 121 4.02 16.13 4.77
C ASP A 121 5.52 16.39 5.07
N GLU A 122 6.23 15.34 5.48
CA GLU A 122 7.62 15.40 5.95
C GLU A 122 8.57 14.50 5.13
N GLU A 123 9.80 14.99 4.93
CA GLU A 123 10.93 14.23 4.40
C GLU A 123 12.03 14.16 5.47
N MET A 124 12.45 12.96 5.86
CA MET A 124 13.41 12.73 6.95
C MET A 124 14.44 11.67 6.65
#